data_AF-R9IN10-F1
#
_entry.id   AF-R9IN10-F1
#
_cell.length_a   1.000
_cell.length_b   1.000
_cell.length_c   1.000
_cell.angle_alpha   90.00
_cell.angle_beta   90.00
_cell.angle_gamma   90.00
#
_symmetry.space_group_name_H-M   'P 1'
#
loop_
_entity.id
_entity.type
_entity.pdbx_description
1 polymer ?
#
loop_
_entity_poly.entity_id
_entity_poly.type
_entity_poly.pdbx_seq_one_letter_code
_entity_poly.pdbx_strand_id
1 'polypeptide(L)'
;MNKPMTTEELFNKICNILKAKGRLPDILEYESATRNPVPIMTYACELGSKLTYGGNEGIYLDLWIEYSSIREKPRQKLGVFKTLHESSDAMHTMAGLLANFIIEEYAYVNAHLDDFTWEGVDIYAFDKDGKQCGLGFTYSTMEDALTKKDRLLEKYPKVVVRNNAARKEKTFLQETDSSGNGGRR
;
A
#
# COMPACT_ATOMS: atom_id res chain seq x y z
N MET A 1 -0.39 -0.95 -11.77
CA MET A 1 -1.47 0.00 -12.19
C MET A 1 -0.89 1.28 -12.81
N ASN A 2 -1.70 2.10 -13.51
CA ASN A 2 -1.27 3.40 -14.07
C ASN A 2 -1.69 4.62 -13.22
N LYS A 3 -2.53 4.41 -12.20
CA LYS A 3 -2.98 5.41 -11.24
C LYS A 3 -3.06 4.76 -9.85
N PRO A 4 -3.00 5.53 -8.75
CA PRO A 4 -3.21 4.98 -7.42
C PRO A 4 -4.60 4.40 -7.26
N MET A 5 -4.67 3.30 -6.52
CA MET A 5 -5.94 2.73 -6.08
C MET A 5 -6.67 3.73 -5.19
N THR A 6 -7.98 3.83 -5.32
CA THR A 6 -8.79 4.68 -4.43
C THR A 6 -9.31 3.91 -3.21
N THR A 7 -9.77 4.64 -2.20
CA THR A 7 -10.44 4.06 -1.02
C THR A 7 -11.70 3.25 -1.38
N GLU A 8 -12.46 3.68 -2.38
CA GLU A 8 -13.59 2.92 -2.94
C GLU A 8 -13.13 1.63 -3.63
N GLU A 9 -12.11 1.72 -4.47
CA GLU A 9 -11.56 0.56 -5.20
C GLU A 9 -11.03 -0.50 -4.22
N LEU A 10 -10.32 -0.09 -3.15
CA LEU A 10 -9.84 -0.99 -2.11
C LEU A 10 -11.00 -1.66 -1.37
N PHE A 11 -11.99 -0.89 -0.89
CA PHE A 11 -13.15 -1.45 -0.20
C PHE A 11 -13.88 -2.50 -1.05
N ASN A 12 -14.21 -2.15 -2.30
CA ASN A 12 -14.89 -3.05 -3.23
C ASN A 12 -14.04 -4.29 -3.55
N LYS A 13 -12.71 -4.13 -3.66
CA LYS A 13 -11.81 -5.26 -3.88
C LYS A 13 -11.85 -6.26 -2.73
N ILE A 14 -11.80 -5.79 -1.49
CA ILE A 14 -11.87 -6.66 -0.31
C ILE A 14 -13.27 -7.28 -0.17
N CYS A 15 -14.34 -6.53 -0.40
CA CYS A 15 -15.71 -7.09 -0.43
C CYS A 15 -15.85 -8.23 -1.45
N ASN A 16 -15.28 -8.08 -2.65
CA ASN A 16 -15.28 -9.14 -3.67
C ASN A 16 -14.50 -10.39 -3.21
N ILE A 17 -13.36 -10.22 -2.53
CA ILE A 17 -12.59 -11.32 -1.95
C ILE A 17 -13.39 -12.04 -0.86
N LEU A 18 -14.02 -11.28 0.04
CA LEU A 18 -14.85 -11.83 1.10
C LEU A 18 -16.05 -12.61 0.55
N LYS A 19 -16.73 -12.06 -0.45
CA LYS A 19 -17.85 -12.72 -1.14
C LYS A 19 -17.40 -14.01 -1.83
N ALA A 20 -16.28 -13.99 -2.56
CA ALA A 20 -15.75 -15.18 -3.21
C ALA A 20 -15.34 -16.29 -2.22
N LYS A 21 -14.97 -15.91 -0.98
CA LYS A 21 -14.63 -16.83 0.10
C LYS A 21 -15.82 -17.24 0.97
N GLY A 22 -17.04 -16.78 0.68
CA GLY A 22 -18.22 -17.04 1.51
C GLY A 22 -18.13 -16.44 2.92
N ARG A 23 -17.42 -15.33 3.07
CA ARG A 23 -17.16 -14.65 4.36
C ARG A 23 -17.95 -13.35 4.54
N LEU A 24 -18.77 -12.99 3.56
CA LEU A 24 -19.74 -11.91 3.70
C LEU A 24 -21.00 -12.48 4.36
N PRO A 25 -21.45 -11.96 5.51
CA PRO A 25 -22.57 -12.55 6.22
C PRO A 25 -23.91 -12.13 5.60
N ASP A 26 -24.87 -13.06 5.56
CA ASP A 26 -26.20 -12.85 4.96
C ASP A 26 -27.09 -11.87 5.76
N ILE A 27 -26.68 -11.49 6.97
CA ILE A 27 -27.41 -10.52 7.81
C ILE A 27 -27.28 -9.08 7.32
N LEU A 28 -26.40 -8.81 6.35
CA LEU A 28 -26.18 -7.46 5.84
C LEU A 28 -27.42 -6.95 5.11
N GLU A 29 -27.83 -5.73 5.46
CA GLU A 29 -28.77 -4.96 4.66
C GLU A 29 -28.06 -4.36 3.45
N TYR A 30 -26.86 -3.81 3.68
CA TYR A 30 -26.00 -3.32 2.61
C TYR A 30 -24.53 -3.23 3.03
N GLU A 31 -23.66 -3.33 2.03
CA GLU A 31 -22.32 -2.80 1.99
C GLU A 31 -22.27 -1.58 1.06
N SER A 32 -21.62 -0.49 1.49
CA SER A 32 -21.46 0.71 0.67
C SER A 32 -20.06 1.25 0.79
N ALA A 33 -19.38 1.40 -0.35
CA ALA A 33 -18.14 2.15 -0.42
C ALA A 33 -18.35 3.63 -0.06
N THR A 34 -17.25 4.33 0.20
CA THR A 34 -17.24 5.78 0.37
C THR A 34 -17.77 6.48 -0.89
N ARG A 35 -18.53 7.57 -0.70
CA ARG A 35 -19.01 8.42 -1.80
C ARG A 35 -18.00 9.49 -2.23
N ASN A 36 -16.94 9.67 -1.44
CA ASN A 36 -15.85 10.62 -1.70
C ASN A 36 -14.54 9.84 -1.76
N PRO A 37 -14.28 9.09 -2.86
CA PRO A 37 -13.07 8.30 -2.97
C PRO A 37 -11.84 9.20 -3.04
N VAL A 38 -10.78 8.80 -2.33
CA VAL A 38 -9.47 9.46 -2.40
C VAL A 38 -8.39 8.46 -2.82
N PRO A 39 -7.32 8.90 -3.51
CA PRO A 39 -6.20 8.02 -3.84
C PRO A 39 -5.43 7.56 -2.59
N ILE A 40 -5.02 6.29 -2.58
CA ILE A 40 -4.13 5.70 -1.58
C ILE A 40 -2.72 5.71 -2.14
N MET A 41 -1.87 6.56 -1.58
CA MET A 41 -0.56 6.87 -2.14
C MET A 41 0.59 6.04 -1.55
N THR A 42 0.35 5.40 -0.42
CA THR A 42 1.33 4.59 0.32
C THR A 42 0.64 3.40 0.98
N TYR A 43 1.35 2.27 1.08
CA TYR A 43 0.93 1.12 1.88
C TYR A 43 1.09 1.38 3.39
N ALA A 44 1.78 2.45 3.78
CA ALA A 44 1.99 2.84 5.18
C ALA A 44 0.76 3.57 5.76
N CYS A 45 -0.40 2.93 5.66
CA CYS A 45 -1.64 3.35 6.31
C CYS A 45 -2.16 2.25 7.23
N GLU A 46 -2.88 2.66 8.27
CA GLU A 46 -3.53 1.78 9.23
C GLU A 46 -5.03 1.75 8.97
N LEU A 47 -5.63 0.56 9.11
CA LEU A 47 -7.08 0.38 9.02
C LEU A 47 -7.74 0.75 10.37
N GLY A 48 -8.58 1.78 10.36
CA GLY A 48 -9.45 2.16 11.46
C GLY A 48 -10.87 1.62 11.29
N SER A 49 -11.55 1.38 12.41
CA SER A 49 -12.93 0.87 12.40
C SER A 49 -13.78 1.39 13.56
N LYS A 50 -15.09 1.42 13.34
CA LYS A 50 -16.11 1.67 14.38
C LYS A 50 -17.24 0.68 14.20
N LEU A 51 -17.37 -0.24 15.16
CA LEU A 51 -18.47 -1.18 15.26
C LEU A 51 -19.41 -0.72 16.38
N THR A 52 -20.68 -0.43 16.06
CA THR A 52 -21.64 0.13 17.02
C THR A 52 -23.07 -0.27 16.69
N TYR A 53 -23.92 -0.30 17.72
CA TYR A 53 -25.37 -0.20 17.51
C TYR A 53 -25.71 1.19 16.97
N GLY A 54 -26.57 1.26 15.96
CA GLY A 54 -27.26 2.47 15.55
C GLY A 54 -28.45 2.73 16.47
N GLY A 55 -28.81 3.99 16.69
CA GLY A 55 -29.93 4.36 17.57
C GLY A 55 -31.29 3.96 17.00
N ASN A 56 -31.60 2.65 17.00
CA ASN A 56 -32.78 1.96 16.45
C ASN A 56 -32.72 1.61 14.95
N GLU A 57 -31.53 1.41 14.38
CA GLU A 57 -31.38 1.10 12.95
C GLU A 57 -30.46 -0.11 12.70
N GLY A 58 -30.29 -1.00 13.68
CA GLY A 58 -29.39 -2.14 13.56
C GLY A 58 -27.94 -1.84 13.95
N ILE A 59 -26.99 -2.51 13.31
CA ILE A 59 -25.56 -2.45 13.64
C ILE A 59 -24.77 -1.91 12.45
N TYR A 60 -23.88 -0.97 12.72
CA TYR A 60 -23.01 -0.32 11.75
C TYR A 60 -21.56 -0.70 11.99
N LEU A 61 -20.85 -1.02 10.90
CA LEU A 61 -19.40 -1.15 10.84
C LEU A 61 -18.86 -0.14 9.84
N ASP A 62 -18.35 0.98 10.34
CA ASP A 62 -17.63 1.97 9.52
C ASP A 62 -16.14 1.64 9.46
N LEU A 63 -15.56 1.74 8.27
CA LEU A 63 -14.14 1.49 8.00
C LEU A 63 -13.47 2.71 7.36
N TRP A 64 -12.23 2.99 7.74
CA TRP A 64 -11.43 4.08 7.18
C TRP A 64 -9.93 3.76 7.27
N ILE A 65 -9.10 4.51 6.55
CA ILE A 65 -7.64 4.46 6.70
C ILE A 65 -7.11 5.74 7.37
N GLU A 66 -6.02 5.57 8.13
CA GLU A 66 -5.26 6.64 8.77
C GLU A 66 -3.78 6.52 8.36
N TYR A 67 -3.08 7.64 8.18
CA TYR A 67 -1.66 7.64 7.80
C TYR A 67 -0.80 7.95 9.02
N SER A 68 0.22 7.14 9.28
CA SER A 68 1.06 7.21 10.48
C SER A 68 2.03 8.40 10.50
N SER A 69 2.35 8.98 9.34
CA SER A 69 3.31 10.08 9.23
C SER A 69 2.70 11.36 8.61
N ILE A 70 2.82 12.45 9.36
CA ILE A 70 2.64 13.86 8.99
C ILE A 70 1.19 14.41 9.06
N ARG A 71 1.00 15.22 10.11
CA ARG A 71 0.06 16.35 10.30
C ARG A 71 -1.31 16.19 9.64
N GLU A 72 -2.30 15.84 10.47
CA GLU A 72 -3.73 16.08 10.21
C GLU A 72 -4.24 15.58 8.85
N LYS A 73 -3.86 14.38 8.41
CA LYS A 73 -4.68 13.72 7.38
C LYS A 73 -5.95 13.21 8.07
N PRO A 74 -7.15 13.69 7.69
CA PRO A 74 -8.39 13.21 8.29
C PRO A 74 -8.59 11.73 7.94
N ARG A 75 -9.33 11.02 8.79
CA ARG A 75 -9.80 9.65 8.54
C ARG A 75 -10.39 9.56 7.13
N GLN A 76 -9.79 8.75 6.26
CA GLN A 76 -10.28 8.59 4.90
C GLN A 76 -11.22 7.39 4.85
N LYS A 77 -12.52 7.64 4.74
CA LYS A 77 -13.53 6.58 4.74
C LYS A 77 -13.28 5.61 3.59
N LEU A 78 -13.30 4.31 3.90
CA LEU A 78 -13.30 3.21 2.93
C LEU A 78 -14.73 2.86 2.54
N GLY A 79 -15.55 2.59 3.55
CA GLY A 79 -16.93 2.15 3.36
C GLY A 79 -17.60 1.85 4.68
N VAL A 80 -18.81 1.31 4.58
CA VAL A 80 -19.66 0.94 5.70
C VAL A 80 -20.39 -0.36 5.37
N PHE A 81 -20.54 -1.20 6.39
CA PHE A 81 -21.48 -2.31 6.39
C PHE A 81 -22.60 -2.00 7.38
N LYS A 82 -23.84 -2.32 7.00
CA LYS A 82 -25.01 -2.18 7.87
C LYS A 82 -25.81 -3.47 7.86
N THR A 83 -26.33 -3.83 9.02
CA THR A 83 -27.40 -4.82 9.20
C THR A 83 -28.58 -4.17 9.92
N LEU A 84 -29.80 -4.65 9.70
CA LEU A 84 -31.00 -4.28 10.48
C LEU A 84 -31.11 -5.05 11.79
N HIS A 85 -30.30 -6.09 12.00
CA HIS A 85 -30.33 -6.89 13.21
C HIS A 85 -29.65 -6.16 14.38
N GLU A 86 -30.22 -6.34 15.59
CA GLU A 86 -29.73 -5.69 16.83
C GLU A 86 -29.37 -6.69 17.93
N SER A 87 -29.39 -7.99 17.63
CA SER A 87 -29.03 -9.03 18.62
C SER A 87 -27.53 -9.05 18.91
N SER A 88 -27.15 -9.61 20.06
CA SER A 88 -25.74 -9.87 20.38
C SER A 88 -25.08 -10.79 19.36
N ASP A 89 -25.81 -11.77 18.82
CA ASP A 89 -25.31 -12.67 17.78
C ASP A 89 -25.00 -11.92 16.48
N ALA A 90 -25.84 -10.93 16.11
CA ALA A 90 -25.57 -10.06 14.98
C ALA A 90 -24.33 -9.18 15.22
N MET A 91 -24.14 -8.68 16.44
CA MET A 91 -22.92 -7.94 16.83
C MET A 91 -21.67 -8.81 16.69
N HIS A 92 -21.71 -10.05 17.18
CA HIS A 92 -20.60 -10.99 17.02
C HIS A 92 -20.35 -11.34 15.54
N THR A 93 -21.40 -11.48 14.74
CA THR A 93 -21.29 -11.70 13.30
C THR A 93 -20.62 -10.51 12.60
N MET A 94 -21.01 -9.28 12.93
CA MET A 94 -20.41 -8.06 12.40
C MET A 94 -18.95 -7.87 12.86
N ALA A 95 -18.61 -8.28 14.08
CA ALA A 95 -17.22 -8.34 14.56
C ALA A 95 -16.39 -9.38 13.79
N GLY A 96 -16.98 -10.53 13.46
CA GLY A 96 -16.37 -11.53 12.59
C GLY A 96 -16.11 -11.01 11.18
N LEU A 97 -17.06 -10.24 10.62
CA LEU A 97 -16.86 -9.53 9.34
C LEU A 97 -15.70 -8.54 9.41
N LEU A 98 -15.59 -7.73 10.48
CA LEU A 98 -14.45 -6.85 10.70
C LEU A 98 -13.13 -7.62 10.71
N ALA A 99 -13.04 -8.72 11.47
CA ALA A 99 -11.84 -9.55 11.52
C ALA A 99 -11.46 -10.10 10.14
N ASN A 100 -12.43 -10.61 9.40
CA ASN A 100 -12.22 -11.09 8.03
C ASN A 100 -11.74 -9.96 7.10
N PHE A 101 -12.32 -8.77 7.21
CA PHE A 101 -11.90 -7.61 6.41
C PHE A 101 -10.44 -7.25 6.69
N ILE A 102 -10.04 -7.14 7.96
CA ILE A 102 -8.65 -6.83 8.36
C ILE A 102 -7.68 -7.85 7.76
N ILE A 103 -7.99 -9.15 7.88
CA ILE A 103 -7.11 -10.22 7.38
C ILE A 103 -6.94 -10.14 5.86
N GLU A 104 -8.03 -9.97 5.13
CA GLU A 104 -8.00 -9.95 3.67
C GLU A 104 -7.42 -8.65 3.11
N GLU A 105 -7.68 -7.52 3.75
CA GLU A 105 -7.07 -6.23 3.40
C GLU A 105 -5.55 -6.27 3.58
N TYR A 106 -5.08 -6.72 4.75
CA TYR A 106 -3.66 -6.86 5.04
C TYR A 106 -2.98 -7.80 4.03
N ALA A 107 -3.57 -8.96 3.77
CA ALA A 107 -3.02 -9.92 2.80
C ALA A 107 -2.99 -9.33 1.38
N TYR A 108 -4.02 -8.61 0.97
CA TYR A 108 -4.10 -7.99 -0.34
C TYR A 108 -3.03 -6.91 -0.52
N VAL A 109 -2.91 -5.97 0.42
CA VAL A 109 -1.92 -4.88 0.34
C VAL A 109 -0.49 -5.45 0.32
N ASN A 110 -0.17 -6.41 1.19
CA ASN A 110 1.18 -6.99 1.22
C ASN A 110 1.53 -7.80 -0.05
N ALA A 111 0.54 -8.39 -0.71
CA ALA A 111 0.75 -9.05 -1.99
C ALA A 111 0.90 -8.08 -3.18
N HIS A 112 0.49 -6.82 -3.01
CA HIS A 112 0.44 -5.82 -4.09
C HIS A 112 1.12 -4.50 -3.70
N LEU A 113 2.19 -4.55 -2.89
CA LEU A 113 2.85 -3.35 -2.35
C LEU A 113 3.14 -2.29 -3.41
N ASP A 114 3.58 -2.70 -4.61
CA ASP A 114 3.90 -1.76 -5.69
C ASP A 114 2.70 -0.92 -6.13
N ASP A 115 1.48 -1.47 -6.12
CA ASP A 115 0.26 -0.75 -6.46
C ASP A 115 -0.11 0.32 -5.41
N PHE A 116 0.52 0.28 -4.24
CA PHE A 116 0.37 1.26 -3.17
C PHE A 116 1.61 2.15 -3.00
N THR A 117 2.70 1.95 -3.74
CA THR A 117 3.91 2.80 -3.64
C THR A 117 3.89 3.89 -4.72
N TRP A 118 3.31 5.06 -4.42
CA TRP A 118 3.23 6.20 -5.35
C TRP A 118 4.08 7.40 -4.95
N GLU A 119 4.48 7.47 -3.69
CA GLU A 119 5.31 8.55 -3.14
C GLU A 119 6.79 8.17 -3.13
N GLY A 120 7.65 9.19 -3.21
CA GLY A 120 9.10 9.05 -3.07
C GLY A 120 9.82 8.48 -4.30
N VAL A 121 11.09 8.17 -4.08
CA VAL A 121 12.03 7.67 -5.05
C VAL A 121 12.76 6.47 -4.46
N ASP A 122 12.56 5.30 -5.07
CA ASP A 122 13.19 4.07 -4.60
C ASP A 122 14.58 3.89 -5.23
N ILE A 123 15.48 3.27 -4.46
CA ILE A 123 16.83 2.92 -4.90
C ILE A 123 17.10 1.45 -4.59
N TYR A 124 17.57 0.75 -5.61
CA TYR A 124 17.93 -0.65 -5.56
C TYR A 124 19.38 -0.82 -6.02
N ALA A 125 20.22 -1.42 -5.17
CA ALA A 125 21.59 -1.80 -5.54
C ALA A 125 21.63 -3.27 -5.98
N PHE A 126 22.50 -3.60 -6.93
CA PHE A 126 22.67 -4.95 -7.44
C PHE A 126 24.14 -5.34 -7.40
N ASP A 127 24.42 -6.61 -7.08
CA ASP A 127 25.76 -7.17 -7.09
C ASP A 127 26.23 -7.50 -8.53
N LYS A 128 27.43 -8.06 -8.64
CA LYS A 128 28.07 -8.41 -9.91
C LYS A 128 27.32 -9.52 -10.67
N ASP A 129 26.57 -10.34 -9.95
CA ASP A 129 25.75 -11.41 -10.53
C ASP A 129 24.35 -10.90 -10.94
N GLY A 130 24.09 -9.60 -10.74
CA GLY A 130 22.83 -8.95 -11.06
C GLY A 130 21.73 -9.23 -10.03
N LYS A 131 22.06 -9.76 -8.85
CA LYS A 131 21.12 -10.00 -7.76
C LYS A 131 20.97 -8.73 -6.92
N GLN A 132 19.74 -8.42 -6.52
CA GLN A 132 19.46 -7.26 -5.70
C GLN A 132 20.07 -7.41 -4.30
N CYS A 133 20.81 -6.39 -3.87
CA CYS A 133 21.45 -6.31 -2.57
C CYS A 133 20.46 -5.78 -1.52
N GLY A 134 19.75 -6.69 -0.85
CA GLY A 134 18.86 -6.37 0.26
C GLY A 134 17.58 -5.63 -0.13
N LEU A 135 16.93 -5.03 0.88
CA LEU A 135 15.73 -4.22 0.69
C LEU A 135 16.11 -2.85 0.09
N GLY A 136 15.29 -2.34 -0.82
CA GLY A 136 15.47 -1.02 -1.42
C GLY A 136 15.33 0.11 -0.40
N PHE A 137 15.86 1.30 -0.74
CA PHE A 137 15.72 2.51 0.07
C PHE A 137 14.77 3.49 -0.61
N THR A 138 13.80 4.04 0.12
CA THR A 138 12.92 5.09 -0.39
C THR A 138 13.34 6.44 0.17
N TYR A 139 13.50 7.43 -0.71
CA TYR A 139 13.80 8.82 -0.38
C TYR A 139 12.63 9.72 -0.76
N SER A 140 12.44 10.81 -0.01
CA SER A 140 11.36 11.78 -0.30
C SER A 140 11.62 12.58 -1.58
N THR A 141 12.89 12.79 -1.96
CA THR A 141 13.27 13.60 -3.12
C THR A 141 14.21 12.84 -4.07
N MET A 142 14.21 13.25 -5.35
CA MET A 142 15.14 12.73 -6.35
C MET A 142 16.59 13.16 -6.05
N GLU A 143 16.81 14.34 -5.48
CA GLU A 143 18.15 14.83 -5.15
C GLU A 143 18.83 13.98 -4.08
N ASP A 144 18.12 13.69 -2.99
CA ASP A 144 18.60 12.79 -1.94
C ASP A 144 18.86 11.39 -2.51
N ALA A 145 17.98 10.94 -3.40
CA ALA A 145 18.11 9.64 -4.01
C ALA A 145 19.36 9.54 -4.90
N LEU A 146 19.62 10.55 -5.73
CA LEU A 146 20.80 10.61 -6.58
C LEU A 146 22.09 10.69 -5.76
N THR A 147 22.10 11.45 -4.66
CA THR A 147 23.23 11.50 -3.72
C THR A 147 23.53 10.13 -3.12
N LYS A 148 22.50 9.36 -2.73
CA LYS A 148 22.67 8.01 -2.22
C LYS A 148 23.15 7.05 -3.31
N LYS A 149 22.62 7.18 -4.53
CA LYS A 149 23.02 6.39 -5.70
C LYS A 149 24.52 6.50 -5.95
N ASP A 150 25.10 7.71 -5.90
CA ASP A 150 26.55 7.90 -6.08
C ASP A 150 27.36 7.09 -5.07
N ARG A 151 27.00 7.16 -3.78
CA ARG A 151 27.63 6.37 -2.71
C ARG A 151 27.47 4.86 -2.87
N LEU A 152 26.38 4.41 -3.48
CA LEU A 152 26.15 2.99 -3.74
C LEU A 152 26.98 2.50 -4.92
N LEU A 153 27.19 3.31 -5.95
CA LEU A 153 28.02 2.96 -7.12
C LEU A 153 29.50 2.83 -6.78
N GLU A 154 29.96 3.36 -5.64
CA GLU A 154 31.31 3.07 -5.13
C GLU A 154 31.49 1.59 -4.75
N LYS A 155 30.39 0.89 -4.42
CA LYS A 155 30.42 -0.47 -3.85
C LYS A 155 29.74 -1.51 -4.75
N TYR A 156 28.76 -1.08 -5.53
CA TYR A 156 27.91 -1.95 -6.32
C TYR A 156 28.02 -1.59 -7.80
N PRO A 157 28.17 -2.60 -8.68
CA PRO A 157 28.35 -2.37 -10.12
C PRO A 157 27.12 -1.76 -10.79
N LYS A 158 25.93 -1.89 -10.18
CA LYS A 158 24.67 -1.40 -10.73
C LYS A 158 23.78 -0.85 -9.63
N VAL A 159 23.18 0.30 -9.89
CA VAL A 159 22.15 0.92 -9.05
C VAL A 159 20.98 1.35 -9.93
N VAL A 160 19.76 1.03 -9.52
CA VAL A 160 18.51 1.47 -10.17
C VAL A 160 17.82 2.48 -9.27
N VAL A 161 17.42 3.61 -9.84
CA VAL A 161 16.63 4.66 -9.18
C VAL A 161 15.27 4.72 -9.86
N ARG A 162 14.19 4.58 -9.09
CA ARG A 162 12.81 4.60 -9.57
C ARG A 162 12.06 5.80 -9.02
N ASN A 163 11.49 6.61 -9.89
CA ASN A 163 10.49 7.61 -9.50
C ASN A 163 9.12 6.90 -9.40
N ASN A 164 8.57 6.81 -8.19
CA ASN A 164 7.37 6.01 -7.92
C ASN A 164 6.13 6.64 -8.57
N ALA A 165 5.97 7.96 -8.49
CA ALA A 165 4.84 8.67 -9.10
C ALA A 165 4.80 8.52 -10.62
N ALA A 166 5.96 8.61 -11.29
CA ALA A 166 6.06 8.49 -12.74
C ALA A 166 6.17 7.04 -13.24
N ARG A 167 6.36 6.07 -12.33
CA ARG A 167 6.66 4.66 -12.63
C ARG A 167 7.84 4.49 -13.60
N LYS A 168 8.84 5.38 -13.51
CA LYS A 168 10.02 5.40 -14.39
C LYS A 168 11.29 5.04 -13.63
N GLU A 169 12.09 4.18 -14.25
CA GLU A 169 13.39 3.76 -13.72
C GLU A 169 14.54 4.35 -14.53
N LYS A 170 15.64 4.62 -13.82
CA LYS A 170 16.94 4.93 -14.42
C LYS A 170 17.97 3.98 -13.83
N THR A 171 18.71 3.31 -14.71
CA THR A 171 19.81 2.43 -14.32
C THR A 171 21.12 3.19 -14.44
N PHE A 172 21.98 3.03 -13.45
CA PHE A 172 23.32 3.56 -13.40
C PHE A 172 24.31 2.42 -13.17
N LEU A 173 25.43 2.47 -13.86
CA LEU A 173 26.49 1.48 -13.76
C LEU A 173 27.72 2.14 -13.15
N GLN A 174 28.50 1.36 -12.40
CA GLN A 174 29.79 1.81 -11.92
C GLN A 174 30.69 2.03 -13.12
N GLU A 175 31.35 3.18 -13.19
CA GLU A 175 32.38 3.40 -14.20
C GLU A 175 33.54 2.45 -13.90
N THR A 176 33.74 1.46 -14.77
CA THR A 176 34.97 0.67 -14.72
C THR A 176 36.09 1.56 -15.19
N ASP A 177 37.05 1.85 -14.31
CA ASP A 177 38.33 2.43 -14.71
C ASP A 177 38.96 1.52 -15.77
N SER A 178 38.77 1.87 -17.05
CA SER A 178 39.59 1.37 -18.14
C SER A 178 40.95 2.07 -18.09
N SER A 179 41.67 1.94 -16.97
CA SER A 179 43.11 2.23 -16.89
C SER A 179 43.91 0.96 -17.25
N GLY A 180 43.61 0.44 -18.45
CA GLY A 180 44.44 -0.55 -19.14
C GLY A 180 45.70 0.11 -19.65
N ASN A 181 46.74 0.00 -18.84
CA ASN A 181 48.12 0.40 -19.03
C ASN A 181 48.67 0.07 -20.45
N GLY A 182 48.56 1.02 -21.40
CA GLY A 182 49.21 0.99 -22.71
C GLY A 182 50.49 1.82 -22.70
N GLY A 183 51.42 1.47 -21.80
CA GLY A 183 52.74 2.09 -21.72
C GLY A 183 53.52 1.87 -23.02
N ARG A 184 53.92 2.98 -23.64
CA ARG A 184 54.97 3.06 -24.66
C ARG A 184 56.18 2.22 -24.24
N ARG A 185 56.61 1.32 -25.12
CA ARG A 185 58.01 1.19 -25.56
C ARG A 185 58.08 0.36 -26.84
#